data_AF-A0A537ERX9-F1
#
_entry.id   AF-A0A537ERX9-F1
#
_cell.length_a   1.000
_cell.length_b   1.000
_cell.length_c   1.000
_cell.angle_alpha   90.00
_cell.angle_beta   90.00
_cell.angle_gamma   90.00
#
_symmetry.space_group_name_H-M   'P 1'
#
loop_
_entity.id
_entity.type
_entity.pdbx_description
1 polymer ?
#
loop_
_entity_poly.entity_id
_entity_poly.type
_entity_poly.pdbx_seq_one_letter_code
_entity_poly.pdbx_strand_id
1 'polypeptide(L)' 'MSKYQRGDPPALPKHRHCNSCGSPVDMGKEFCSDKCRVAYKRSSRAKTRTFILVIAAVLIFYLFIVFGRL' A
#
# COMPACT_ATOMS: atom_id res chain seq x y z
N MET A 1 20.89 37.67 -14.86
CA MET A 1 21.06 37.40 -13.42
C MET A 1 19.73 36.87 -12.87
N SER A 2 19.64 35.58 -12.53
CA SER A 2 18.43 34.99 -11.93
C SER A 2 18.76 34.54 -10.51
N LYS A 3 18.37 35.35 -9.52
CA LYS A 3 18.50 35.00 -8.10
C LYS A 3 17.14 34.52 -7.59
N TYR A 4 16.81 33.27 -7.85
CA TYR A 4 15.77 32.58 -7.09
C TYR A 4 16.42 32.06 -5.79
N GLN A 5 16.48 32.92 -4.77
CA GLN A 5 16.88 32.49 -3.43
C GLN A 5 15.74 31.66 -2.84
N ARG A 6 15.92 30.34 -2.79
CA ARG A 6 15.07 29.45 -1.98
C ARG A 6 15.36 29.78 -0.53
N GLY A 7 14.55 30.65 0.06
CA GLY A 7 14.54 30.82 1.52
C GLY A 7 14.20 29.47 2.15
N ASP A 8 14.92 29.11 3.21
CA ASP A 8 14.68 27.90 3.96
C ASP A 8 13.19 27.81 4.35
N PRO A 9 12.49 26.71 4.03
CA PRO A 9 11.09 26.58 4.38
C PRO A 9 10.98 26.68 5.90
N PRO A 10 9.93 27.35 6.43
CA PRO A 10 9.68 27.38 7.87
C PRO A 10 9.70 25.95 8.40
N ALA A 11 10.26 25.77 9.61
CA ALA A 11 10.36 24.47 10.28
C ALA A 11 8.95 23.91 10.54
N LEU A 12 8.36 23.33 9.49
CA LEU A 12 7.04 22.72 9.52
C LEU A 12 7.15 21.50 10.43
N PRO A 13 6.19 21.32 11.37
CA PRO A 13 6.14 20.12 12.16
C PRO A 13 6.12 18.91 11.20
N LYS A 14 6.99 17.97 11.50
CA LYS A 14 7.07 16.68 10.81
C LYS A 14 5.67 16.06 10.84
N HIS A 15 5.03 15.94 9.68
CA HIS A 15 3.76 15.26 9.48
C HIS A 15 3.93 14.12 8.47
N ARG A 16 3.10 13.09 8.58
CA ARG A 16 2.95 12.03 7.56
C ARG A 16 1.65 12.25 6.81
N HIS A 17 1.52 11.63 5.65
CA HIS A 17 0.26 11.61 4.91
C HIS A 17 -0.44 10.28 5.13
N CYS A 18 -1.77 10.31 5.24
CA CYS A 18 -2.59 9.11 5.35
C CYS A 18 -2.42 8.24 4.09
N ASN A 19 -2.09 6.97 4.26
CA ASN A 19 -1.88 6.02 3.15
C ASN A 19 -3.14 5.76 2.30
N SER A 20 -4.31 6.21 2.75
CA SER A 20 -5.58 6.04 2.02
C SER A 20 -6.12 7.31 1.35
N CYS A 21 -5.81 8.51 1.86
CA CYS A 21 -6.43 9.76 1.38
C CYS A 21 -5.46 10.95 1.26
N GLY A 22 -4.21 10.83 1.70
CA GLY A 22 -3.21 11.90 1.61
C GLY A 22 -3.34 13.02 2.65
N SER A 23 -4.38 13.01 3.49
CA SER A 23 -4.56 14.01 4.55
C SER A 23 -3.37 14.01 5.52
N PRO A 24 -2.95 15.18 6.04
CA PRO A 24 -1.87 15.27 7.03
C PRO A 24 -2.27 14.54 8.32
N VAL A 25 -1.35 13.74 8.83
CA VAL A 25 -1.47 12.93 10.03
C VAL A 25 -0.23 13.15 10.89
N ASP A 26 -0.40 13.14 12.21
CA ASP A 26 0.71 13.16 13.15
C ASP A 26 1.70 12.02 12.89
N MET A 27 2.98 12.25 13.17
CA MET A 27 4.05 11.25 12.98
C MET A 27 3.81 9.92 13.71
N GLY A 28 2.90 9.88 14.70
CA GLY A 28 2.52 8.67 15.43
C GLY A 28 1.32 7.90 14.87
N LYS A 29 0.62 8.41 13.84
CA LYS A 29 -0.57 7.76 13.28
C LYS A 29 -0.41 7.56 11.77
N GLU A 30 -0.82 6.39 11.27
CA GLU A 30 -0.71 6.02 9.85
C GLU A 30 -1.95 6.41 9.02
N PHE A 31 -3.08 6.66 9.69
CA PHE A 31 -4.36 6.96 9.06
C PHE A 31 -5.02 8.18 9.70
N CYS A 32 -5.66 9.02 8.88
CA CYS A 32 -6.38 10.22 9.34
C CYS A 32 -7.60 9.88 10.21
N SER A 33 -8.31 8.78 9.89
CA SER A 33 -9.52 8.34 10.61
C SER A 33 -9.69 6.83 10.50
N ASP A 34 -10.50 6.25 11.39
CA ASP A 34 -10.79 4.81 11.40
C ASP A 34 -11.43 4.34 10.07
N LYS A 35 -12.18 5.21 9.39
CA LYS A 35 -12.71 4.96 8.04
C LYS A 35 -11.60 4.61 7.03
N CYS A 36 -10.48 5.34 7.05
CA CYS A 36 -9.33 5.09 6.18
C CYS A 36 -8.60 3.80 6.54
N ARG A 37 -8.48 3.51 7.84
CA ARG A 37 -7.90 2.25 8.34
C ARG A 37 -8.73 1.05 7.88
N VAL A 38 -10.06 1.14 7.99
CA VAL A 38 -10.98 0.07 7.56
C VAL A 38 -10.97 -0.11 6.04
N ALA A 39 -10.96 0.99 5.27
CA ALA A 39 -10.86 0.93 3.81
C ALA A 39 -9.57 0.25 3.35
N TYR A 40 -8.43 0.64 3.95
CA TYR A 40 -7.13 0.02 3.67
C TYR A 40 -7.12 -1.47 4.06
N LYS A 41 -7.63 -1.81 5.25
CA LYS A 41 -7.74 -3.20 5.72
C LYS A 41 -8.66 -4.05 4.84
N ARG A 42 -9.75 -3.48 4.33
CA ARG A 42 -10.69 -4.15 3.40
C ARG A 42 -10.03 -4.41 2.05
N SER A 43 -9.27 -3.46 1.53
CA SER A 43 -8.48 -3.62 0.30
C SER A 43 -7.39 -4.70 0.48
N SER A 44 -6.71 -4.72 1.63
CA SER A 44 -5.69 -5.74 1.93
C SER A 44 -6.29 -7.15 2.00
N ARG A 45 -7.48 -7.33 2.61
CA ARG A 45 -8.16 -8.64 2.68
C ARG A 45 -8.56 -9.17 1.31
N ALA A 46 -8.96 -8.30 0.38
CA ALA A 46 -9.29 -8.69 -0.99
C ALA A 46 -8.03 -9.16 -1.75
N LYS A 47 -6.92 -8.41 -1.62
CA LYS A 47 -5.65 -8.74 -2.28
C LYS A 47 -5.06 -10.07 -1.80
N THR A 48 -5.14 -10.37 -0.50
CA THR A 48 -4.63 -11.64 0.04
C THR A 48 -5.38 -12.85 -0.53
N ARG A 49 -6.72 -12.77 -0.68
CA ARG A 49 -7.51 -13.85 -1.26
C ARG A 49 -7.17 -14.11 -2.72
N THR A 50 -7.04 -13.06 -3.53
CA THR A 50 -6.67 -13.21 -4.94
C THR A 50 -5.27 -13.81 -5.09
N PHE A 51 -4.32 -13.39 -4.27
CA PHE A 51 -2.94 -13.90 -4.34
C PHE A 51 -2.86 -15.39 -3.99
N ILE A 52 -3.59 -15.84 -2.96
CA ILE A 52 -3.67 -17.27 -2.59
C ILE A 52 -4.28 -18.10 -3.72
N LEU A 53 -5.36 -17.62 -4.36
CA LEU A 53 -6.00 -18.33 -5.47
C LEU A 53 -5.08 -18.44 -6.69
N VAL A 54 -4.34 -17.38 -7.01
CA VAL A 54 -3.37 -17.38 -8.12
C VAL A 54 -2.25 -18.40 -7.86
N ILE A 55 -1.67 -18.39 -6.65
CA ILE A 55 -0.63 -19.37 -6.27
C ILE A 55 -1.17 -20.80 -6.35
N ALA A 56 -2.35 -21.06 -5.80
CA ALA A 56 -2.98 -22.38 -5.84
C ALA A 56 -3.22 -22.86 -7.29
N ALA A 57 -3.71 -21.98 -8.17
CA ALA A 57 -3.93 -22.30 -9.58
C ALA A 57 -2.62 -22.65 -10.31
N VAL A 58 -1.54 -21.91 -10.05
CA VAL A 58 -0.22 -22.18 -10.64
C VAL A 58 0.34 -23.52 -10.17
N LEU A 59 0.21 -23.85 -8.87
CA LEU A 59 0.67 -25.12 -8.34
C LEU A 59 -0.10 -26.31 -8.93
N ILE A 60 -1.43 -26.21 -9.03
CA ILE A 60 -2.26 -27.25 -9.66
C ILE A 60 -1.87 -27.43 -11.12
N PHE A 61 -1.69 -26.34 -11.86
CA PHE A 61 -1.27 -26.38 -13.26
C PHE A 61 0.12 -27.02 -13.43
N TYR A 62 1.06 -26.69 -12.55
CA TYR A 62 2.39 -27.30 -12.54
C TYR A 62 2.33 -28.81 -12.29
N LEU A 63 1.57 -29.23 -11.27
CA LEU A 63 1.35 -30.66 -10.99
C LEU A 63 0.69 -31.36 -12.17
N PHE A 64 -0.27 -30.75 -12.83
CA PHE A 64 -0.93 -31.32 -14.00
C PHE A 64 0.04 -31.51 -15.18
N ILE A 65 0.96 -30.58 -15.41
CA ILE A 65 1.99 -30.71 -16.46
C ILE A 65 3.00 -31.80 -16.12
N VAL A 66 3.44 -31.87 -14.86
CA VAL A 66 4.46 -32.83 -14.42
C VAL A 66 3.90 -34.25 -14.35
N PHE A 67 2.72 -34.43 -13.75
CA PHE A 67 2.07 -35.74 -13.65
C PHE A 67 1.34 -36.16 -14.93
N GLY A 68 0.85 -35.23 -15.75
CA GLY A 68 0.21 -35.54 -17.02
C GLY A 68 1.19 -35.85 -18.17
N ARG A 69 2.50 -35.73 -17.92
CA ARG A 69 3.58 -36.15 -18.84
C ARG A 69 4.25 -37.47 -18.44
N LEU A 70 3.87 -38.06 -17.30
CA LEU A 70 4.24 -39.42 -16.89
C LEU A 70 3.20 -40.41 -17.43
#